data_AF-A0A1Q5XVC2-F1
#
_entry.id   AF-A0A1Q5XVC2-F1
#
_cell.length_a   1.000
_cell.length_b   1.000
_cell.length_c   1.000
_cell.angle_alpha   90.00
_cell.angle_beta   90.00
_cell.angle_gamma   90.00
#
_symmetry.space_group_name_H-M   'P 1'
#
loop_
_entity.id
_entity.type
_entity.pdbx_description
1 polymer ?
#
loop_
_entity_poly.entity_id
_entity_poly.type
_entity_poly.pdbx_seq_one_letter_code
_entity_poly.pdbx_strand_id
1 'polypeptide(L)'
;MVEWIKGYSRVEYSEQAERLDFGKDSSFRMEKMELESSPSGMTAAAQYFIAQNAWLSDDFRQNIPAHNENIRELILAEIAPHFANVRQCVREGSVEMIYLQELKTESRQRFGETQTGILPVLEDLYRHHDISDRFNGVKRTIINYMVNKDALEPYEVPDTETLQALLSSYLDLPDVEYSVMPLGWLFDENLRYSEALRFFAGFVPHLMLGVDEDTGEVILLQMSGKEFARKVLLNSARPQPPRRKDSHLYVDMGYRVVYAIDLSGQYPVSNWQELTEKQAYWLKESMNFNDFNHETAEPVPANIGFFYDQDSIQSIVDRINQELEDIREQD
;
A
#
# COMPACT_ATOMS: atom_id res chain seq x y z
N MET A 1 -12.79 28.80 -2.55
CA MET A 1 -12.23 27.49 -2.21
C MET A 1 -13.41 26.62 -1.80
N VAL A 2 -13.50 25.42 -2.32
CA VAL A 2 -14.65 24.52 -2.11
C VAL A 2 -14.66 24.07 -0.64
N GLU A 3 -15.70 24.39 0.13
CA GLU A 3 -15.72 24.23 1.61
C GLU A 3 -15.63 22.78 2.09
N TRP A 4 -16.07 21.84 1.25
CA TRP A 4 -16.06 20.41 1.53
C TRP A 4 -14.73 19.73 1.18
N ILE A 5 -13.71 20.50 0.77
CA ILE A 5 -12.35 20.03 0.54
C ILE A 5 -11.41 20.66 1.56
N LYS A 6 -10.55 19.85 2.18
CA LYS A 6 -9.51 20.36 3.09
C LYS A 6 -8.48 21.15 2.28
N GLY A 7 -8.15 22.36 2.73
CA GLY A 7 -7.12 23.20 2.13
C GLY A 7 -5.67 22.79 2.46
N TYR A 8 -5.46 21.59 3.01
CA TYR A 8 -4.15 21.08 3.39
C TYR A 8 -4.04 19.57 3.15
N SER A 9 -2.81 19.10 3.02
CA SER A 9 -2.46 17.68 3.05
C SER A 9 -1.39 17.47 4.11
N ARG A 10 -1.49 16.38 4.87
CA ARG A 10 -0.42 15.99 5.79
C ARG A 10 0.79 15.57 4.97
N VAL A 11 1.96 16.04 5.37
CA VAL A 11 3.24 15.62 4.80
C VAL A 11 3.97 14.82 5.86
N GLU A 12 4.39 13.62 5.50
CA GLU A 12 5.22 12.77 6.35
C GLU A 12 6.60 12.65 5.75
N TYR A 13 7.61 12.96 6.55
CA TYR A 13 8.98 12.70 6.18
C TYR A 13 9.27 11.23 6.47
N SER A 14 9.59 10.48 5.43
CA SER A 14 9.98 9.08 5.55
C SER A 14 11.47 9.00 5.28
N GLU A 15 12.23 8.53 6.27
CA GLU A 15 13.65 8.20 6.17
C GLU A 15 13.87 6.80 5.61
N GLN A 16 12.89 6.24 4.86
CA GLN A 16 12.88 4.82 4.46
C GLN A 16 14.23 4.40 3.82
N ALA A 17 15.10 3.83 4.65
CA ALA A 17 15.96 2.74 4.25
C ALA A 17 15.02 1.63 3.82
N GLU A 18 15.03 1.28 2.54
CA GLU A 18 14.46 0.02 2.10
C GLU A 18 15.18 -1.07 2.89
N ARG A 19 14.53 -1.58 3.95
CA ARG A 19 14.94 -2.84 4.56
C ARG A 19 14.88 -3.87 3.44
N LEU A 20 16.03 -4.40 3.06
CA LEU A 20 16.09 -5.62 2.29
C LEU A 20 15.60 -6.74 3.22
N ASP A 21 14.28 -6.93 3.24
CA ASP A 21 13.65 -8.06 3.90
C ASP A 21 13.78 -9.28 2.99
N PHE A 22 14.78 -10.10 3.24
CA PHE A 22 14.98 -11.40 2.58
C PHE A 22 14.12 -12.49 3.24
N GLY A 23 12.88 -12.15 3.58
CA GLY A 23 11.99 -12.90 4.47
C GLY A 23 12.12 -14.42 4.40
N LYS A 24 12.06 -15.07 5.56
CA LYS A 24 11.88 -16.52 5.68
C LYS A 24 10.73 -16.95 4.75
N ASP A 25 10.90 -18.08 4.06
CA ASP A 25 9.86 -18.69 3.21
C ASP A 25 8.52 -18.80 3.96
N SER A 26 7.68 -17.76 3.84
CA SER A 26 6.37 -17.74 4.47
C SER A 26 5.51 -18.77 3.75
N SER A 27 4.88 -19.68 4.49
CA SER A 27 4.02 -20.71 3.91
C SER A 27 2.75 -20.07 3.36
N PHE A 28 2.81 -19.58 2.12
CA PHE A 28 1.68 -19.05 1.37
C PHE A 28 0.95 -20.18 0.65
N ARG A 29 -0.37 -20.22 0.75
CA ARG A 29 -1.21 -21.14 -0.03
C ARG A 29 -2.54 -20.50 -0.39
N MET A 30 -3.05 -20.88 -1.57
CA MET A 30 -4.40 -20.55 -2.00
C MET A 30 -5.23 -21.82 -2.05
N GLU A 31 -6.37 -21.82 -1.37
CA GLU A 31 -7.26 -22.97 -1.27
C GLU A 31 -8.60 -22.64 -1.91
N LYS A 32 -9.06 -23.48 -2.83
CA LYS A 32 -10.40 -23.34 -3.42
C LYS A 32 -11.45 -23.76 -2.38
N MET A 33 -12.53 -23.00 -2.31
CA MET A 33 -13.68 -23.30 -1.47
C MET A 33 -14.85 -23.80 -2.32
N GLU A 34 -15.50 -24.86 -1.87
CA GLU A 34 -16.78 -25.30 -2.40
C GLU A 34 -17.88 -24.78 -1.48
N LEU A 35 -18.78 -23.97 -2.03
CA LEU A 35 -19.90 -23.38 -1.30
C LEU A 35 -21.20 -24.09 -1.71
N GLU A 36 -22.15 -24.14 -0.77
CA GLU A 36 -23.48 -24.67 -1.04
C GLU A 36 -24.26 -23.82 -2.07
N SER A 37 -25.45 -24.29 -2.44
CA SER A 37 -26.24 -23.73 -3.54
C SER A 37 -26.51 -22.24 -3.43
N SER A 38 -26.72 -21.62 -4.57
CA SER A 38 -26.88 -20.17 -4.74
C SER A 38 -27.96 -19.58 -3.81
N PRO A 39 -27.69 -18.39 -3.24
CA PRO A 39 -28.52 -17.84 -2.18
C PRO A 39 -29.91 -17.47 -2.69
N SER A 40 -30.91 -17.56 -1.81
CA SER A 40 -32.31 -17.28 -2.14
C SER A 40 -32.63 -15.80 -2.30
N GLY A 41 -31.72 -14.90 -1.89
CA GLY A 41 -31.86 -13.45 -2.00
C GLY A 41 -30.50 -12.78 -2.23
N MET A 42 -30.48 -11.45 -2.18
CA MET A 42 -29.28 -10.63 -2.28
C MET A 42 -29.37 -9.52 -1.24
N THR A 43 -28.37 -9.41 -0.37
CA THR A 43 -28.29 -8.36 0.64
C THR A 43 -27.68 -7.08 0.06
N ALA A 44 -27.73 -5.96 0.78
CA ALA A 44 -27.08 -4.73 0.35
C ALA A 44 -25.55 -4.91 0.20
N ALA A 45 -24.92 -5.69 1.10
CA ALA A 45 -23.52 -6.03 1.01
C ALA A 45 -23.21 -6.84 -0.26
N ALA A 46 -24.00 -7.88 -0.53
CA ALA A 46 -23.86 -8.67 -1.75
C ALA A 46 -24.04 -7.81 -3.00
N GLN A 47 -25.08 -6.96 -3.04
CA GLN A 47 -25.33 -6.07 -4.17
C GLN A 47 -24.15 -5.11 -4.40
N TYR A 48 -23.58 -4.54 -3.33
CA TYR A 48 -22.40 -3.68 -3.42
C TYR A 48 -21.19 -4.38 -4.06
N PHE A 49 -20.79 -5.54 -3.53
CA PHE A 49 -19.59 -6.24 -4.01
C PHE A 49 -19.76 -6.86 -5.41
N ILE A 50 -20.99 -7.06 -5.86
CA ILE A 50 -21.30 -7.63 -7.18
C ILE A 50 -21.45 -6.53 -8.25
N ALA A 51 -21.73 -5.28 -7.87
CA ALA A 51 -22.09 -4.19 -8.79
C ALA A 51 -21.11 -4.04 -9.97
N GLN A 52 -19.80 -4.09 -9.71
CA GLN A 52 -18.79 -3.99 -10.78
C GLN A 52 -18.88 -5.15 -11.77
N ASN A 53 -19.06 -6.37 -11.28
CA ASN A 53 -19.25 -7.53 -12.13
C ASN A 53 -20.58 -7.44 -12.90
N ALA A 54 -21.66 -7.00 -12.22
CA ALA A 54 -22.99 -6.91 -12.79
C ALA A 54 -23.12 -5.84 -13.89
N TRP A 55 -22.51 -4.67 -13.71
CA TRP A 55 -22.67 -3.53 -14.61
C TRP A 55 -21.50 -3.31 -15.56
N LEU A 56 -20.26 -3.58 -15.15
CA LEU A 56 -19.08 -3.10 -15.86
C LEU A 56 -18.39 -4.21 -16.66
N SER A 57 -18.00 -5.32 -16.02
CA SER A 57 -17.34 -6.45 -16.71
C SER A 57 -17.39 -7.75 -15.90
N ASP A 58 -17.54 -8.89 -16.59
CA ASP A 58 -17.42 -10.23 -15.99
C ASP A 58 -16.04 -10.50 -15.38
N ASP A 59 -15.00 -9.82 -15.87
CA ASP A 59 -13.60 -10.07 -15.50
C ASP A 59 -13.18 -9.43 -14.17
N PHE A 60 -14.05 -8.62 -13.54
CA PHE A 60 -13.75 -8.03 -12.24
C PHE A 60 -13.54 -9.11 -11.18
N ARG A 61 -12.56 -8.86 -10.30
CA ARG A 61 -12.18 -9.76 -9.20
C ARG A 61 -12.34 -9.00 -7.91
N GLN A 62 -13.01 -9.59 -6.93
CA GLN A 62 -13.12 -9.01 -5.60
C GLN A 62 -12.17 -9.73 -4.65
N ASN A 63 -11.44 -8.95 -3.86
CA ASN A 63 -10.58 -9.47 -2.81
C ASN A 63 -11.01 -8.82 -1.49
N ILE A 64 -11.49 -9.61 -0.55
CA ILE A 64 -12.02 -9.12 0.72
C ILE A 64 -11.15 -9.62 1.87
N PRO A 65 -10.59 -8.72 2.71
CA PRO A 65 -9.93 -9.08 3.96
C PRO A 65 -10.79 -10.01 4.81
N ALA A 66 -10.17 -11.07 5.32
CA ALA A 66 -10.86 -12.12 6.08
C ALA A 66 -10.05 -12.55 7.33
N HIS A 67 -9.23 -11.64 7.85
CA HIS A 67 -8.44 -11.85 9.08
C HIS A 67 -9.33 -12.01 10.32
N ASN A 68 -10.50 -11.36 10.33
CA ASN A 68 -11.49 -11.46 11.40
C ASN A 68 -12.49 -12.57 11.08
N GLU A 69 -12.69 -13.50 12.01
CA GLU A 69 -13.59 -14.65 11.84
C GLU A 69 -15.05 -14.25 11.58
N ASN A 70 -15.56 -13.24 12.29
CA ASN A 70 -16.93 -12.74 12.08
C ASN A 70 -17.09 -12.12 10.69
N ILE A 71 -16.10 -11.34 10.24
CA ILE A 71 -16.07 -10.77 8.88
C ILE A 71 -16.02 -11.88 7.84
N ARG A 72 -15.20 -12.91 8.07
CA ARG A 72 -15.12 -14.08 7.20
C ARG A 72 -16.46 -14.80 7.10
N GLU A 73 -17.16 -15.01 8.21
CA GLU A 73 -18.50 -15.60 8.20
C GLU A 73 -19.50 -14.78 7.37
N LEU A 74 -19.49 -13.45 7.52
CA LEU A 74 -20.34 -12.56 6.71
C LEU A 74 -20.03 -12.65 5.22
N ILE A 75 -18.75 -12.68 4.83
CA ILE A 75 -18.33 -12.85 3.43
C ILE A 75 -18.87 -14.18 2.88
N LEU A 76 -18.69 -15.27 3.63
CA LEU A 76 -19.08 -16.61 3.20
C LEU A 76 -20.59 -16.82 3.17
N ALA A 77 -21.34 -16.11 4.02
CA ALA A 77 -22.79 -16.20 4.08
C ALA A 77 -23.49 -15.32 3.03
N GLU A 78 -23.03 -14.08 2.84
CA GLU A 78 -23.75 -13.09 2.04
C GLU A 78 -23.17 -12.88 0.65
N ILE A 79 -21.85 -12.91 0.48
CA ILE A 79 -21.19 -12.47 -0.76
C ILE A 79 -20.70 -13.64 -1.59
N ALA A 80 -19.88 -14.51 -1.00
CA ALA A 80 -19.21 -15.60 -1.68
C ALA A 80 -20.16 -16.56 -2.42
N PRO A 81 -21.38 -16.86 -1.91
CA PRO A 81 -22.32 -17.73 -2.62
C PRO A 81 -22.75 -17.22 -4.01
N HIS A 82 -22.53 -15.95 -4.31
CA HIS A 82 -22.83 -15.36 -5.62
C HIS A 82 -21.75 -15.60 -6.69
N PHE A 83 -20.58 -16.11 -6.31
CA PHE A 83 -19.43 -16.32 -7.21
C PHE A 83 -19.17 -17.81 -7.44
N ALA A 84 -18.73 -18.17 -8.64
CA ALA A 84 -18.44 -19.56 -9.02
C ALA A 84 -17.05 -20.01 -8.57
N ASN A 85 -16.09 -19.08 -8.48
CA ASN A 85 -14.71 -19.36 -8.14
C ASN A 85 -14.32 -18.57 -6.89
N VAL A 86 -14.42 -19.24 -5.74
CA VAL A 86 -14.08 -18.71 -4.42
C VAL A 86 -12.81 -19.38 -3.90
N ARG A 87 -11.84 -18.57 -3.48
CA ARG A 87 -10.57 -19.07 -2.92
C ARG A 87 -10.21 -18.30 -1.66
N GLN A 88 -9.66 -18.98 -0.67
CA GLN A 88 -9.05 -18.34 0.50
C GLN A 88 -7.53 -18.30 0.36
N CYS A 89 -6.95 -17.16 0.71
CA CYS A 89 -5.51 -16.95 0.82
C CYS A 89 -5.10 -17.18 2.28
N VAL A 90 -4.22 -18.15 2.50
CA VAL A 90 -3.70 -18.50 3.82
C VAL A 90 -2.21 -18.23 3.88
N ARG A 91 -1.80 -17.42 4.86
CA ARG A 91 -0.39 -17.15 5.18
C ARG A 91 -0.17 -17.49 6.65
N GLU A 92 0.89 -18.25 6.92
CA GLU A 92 1.25 -18.65 8.30
C GLU A 92 0.08 -19.28 9.08
N GLY A 93 -0.78 -20.04 8.38
CA GLY A 93 -1.94 -20.70 8.97
C GLY A 93 -3.15 -19.79 9.21
N SER A 94 -3.06 -18.49 8.91
CA SER A 94 -4.15 -17.52 9.05
C SER A 94 -4.74 -17.15 7.68
N VAL A 95 -6.07 -17.04 7.60
CA VAL A 95 -6.75 -16.57 6.39
C VAL A 95 -6.58 -15.06 6.30
N GLU A 96 -5.91 -14.58 5.25
CA GLU A 96 -5.72 -13.14 5.02
C GLU A 96 -6.87 -12.55 4.20
N MET A 97 -7.20 -13.19 3.08
CA MET A 97 -8.19 -12.67 2.13
C MET A 97 -9.02 -13.78 1.49
N ILE A 98 -10.24 -13.44 1.11
CA ILE A 98 -11.09 -14.24 0.22
C ILE A 98 -11.09 -13.60 -1.16
N TYR A 99 -10.75 -14.39 -2.17
CA TYR A 99 -10.79 -14.06 -3.58
C TYR A 99 -12.09 -14.57 -4.20
N LEU A 100 -12.79 -13.69 -4.90
CA LEU A 100 -14.08 -13.95 -5.53
C LEU A 100 -13.98 -13.62 -7.02
N GLN A 101 -14.30 -14.59 -7.86
CA GLN A 101 -14.23 -14.50 -9.31
C GLN A 101 -15.43 -15.18 -9.95
N GLU A 102 -15.76 -14.76 -11.18
CA GLU A 102 -16.81 -15.37 -12.01
C GLU A 102 -18.19 -15.27 -11.35
N LEU A 103 -18.83 -14.11 -11.48
CA LEU A 103 -20.19 -13.91 -10.98
C LEU A 103 -21.15 -14.93 -11.62
N LYS A 104 -21.93 -15.65 -10.80
CA LYS A 104 -22.91 -16.61 -11.29
C LYS A 104 -24.03 -15.90 -12.07
N THR A 105 -24.50 -16.52 -13.15
CA THR A 105 -25.55 -15.97 -14.01
C THR A 105 -26.84 -15.67 -13.24
N GLU A 106 -27.28 -16.56 -12.34
CA GLU A 106 -28.47 -16.30 -11.51
C GLU A 106 -28.29 -15.11 -10.55
N SER A 107 -27.06 -14.86 -10.08
CA SER A 107 -26.75 -13.70 -9.23
C SER A 107 -26.80 -12.40 -10.02
N ARG A 108 -26.34 -12.40 -11.28
CA ARG A 108 -26.47 -11.26 -12.19
C ARG A 108 -27.93 -10.92 -12.47
N GLN A 109 -28.78 -11.92 -12.70
CA GLN A 109 -30.22 -11.69 -12.87
C GLN A 109 -30.83 -11.09 -11.60
N ARG A 110 -30.55 -11.70 -10.44
CA ARG A 110 -31.03 -11.23 -9.14
C ARG A 110 -30.59 -9.81 -8.81
N PHE A 111 -29.38 -9.42 -9.22
CA PHE A 111 -28.87 -8.07 -8.99
C PHE A 111 -29.83 -6.99 -9.53
N GLY A 112 -30.39 -7.19 -10.74
CA GLY A 112 -31.34 -6.25 -11.33
C GLY A 112 -32.76 -6.32 -10.75
N GLU A 113 -33.14 -7.48 -10.20
CA GLU A 113 -34.45 -7.70 -9.57
C GLU A 113 -34.50 -7.21 -8.11
N THR A 114 -33.35 -7.16 -7.44
CA THR A 114 -33.26 -6.83 -6.01
C THR A 114 -33.19 -5.33 -5.79
N GLN A 115 -34.11 -4.81 -4.98
CA GLN A 115 -34.17 -3.41 -4.57
C GLN A 115 -33.72 -3.31 -3.11
N THR A 116 -32.44 -3.07 -2.87
CA THR A 116 -31.91 -2.78 -1.53
C THR A 116 -31.66 -1.28 -1.36
N GLY A 117 -31.47 -0.84 -0.12
CA GLY A 117 -31.15 0.56 0.17
C GLY A 117 -29.85 1.04 -0.49
N ILE A 118 -28.90 0.16 -0.83
CA ILE A 118 -27.61 0.57 -1.42
C ILE A 118 -27.70 0.92 -2.91
N LEU A 119 -28.80 0.59 -3.59
CA LEU A 119 -28.89 0.77 -5.04
C LEU A 119 -28.69 2.24 -5.48
N PRO A 120 -29.29 3.26 -4.84
CA PRO A 120 -29.05 4.68 -5.19
C PRO A 120 -27.58 5.09 -5.02
N VAL A 121 -26.91 4.61 -3.97
CA VAL A 121 -25.45 4.81 -3.75
C VAL A 121 -24.65 4.22 -4.92
N LEU A 122 -25.02 3.03 -5.39
CA LEU A 122 -24.34 2.37 -6.51
C LEU A 122 -24.60 3.08 -7.85
N GLU A 123 -25.84 3.50 -8.12
CA GLU A 123 -26.19 4.26 -9.32
C GLU A 123 -25.49 5.61 -9.36
N ASP A 124 -25.33 6.27 -8.22
CA ASP A 124 -24.55 7.50 -8.13
C ASP A 124 -23.04 7.22 -8.24
N LEU A 125 -22.52 6.12 -7.69
CA LEU A 125 -21.12 5.73 -7.84
C LEU A 125 -20.77 5.37 -9.30
N TYR A 126 -21.70 4.75 -10.02
CA TYR A 126 -21.54 4.26 -11.39
C TYR A 126 -22.59 4.88 -12.34
N ARG A 127 -22.59 6.21 -12.50
CA ARG A 127 -23.60 6.95 -13.29
C ARG A 127 -23.66 6.54 -14.77
N HIS A 128 -22.57 5.95 -15.25
CA HIS A 128 -22.53 5.21 -16.51
C HIS A 128 -21.73 3.93 -16.31
N HIS A 129 -21.93 2.96 -17.22
CA HIS A 129 -21.29 1.65 -17.14
C HIS A 129 -20.16 1.44 -18.17
N ASP A 130 -19.83 2.49 -18.94
CA ASP A 130 -18.71 2.45 -19.87
C ASP A 130 -17.38 2.66 -19.15
N ILE A 131 -16.46 1.70 -19.33
CA ILE A 131 -15.10 1.70 -18.76
C ILE A 131 -14.01 1.78 -19.85
N SER A 132 -14.38 1.92 -21.12
CA SER A 132 -13.45 1.84 -22.26
C SER A 132 -12.34 2.91 -22.18
N ASP A 133 -12.69 4.14 -21.82
CA ASP A 133 -11.74 5.26 -21.69
C ASP A 133 -10.79 5.14 -20.49
N ARG A 134 -11.10 4.28 -19.51
CA ARG A 134 -10.30 4.12 -18.29
C ARG A 134 -8.99 3.37 -18.53
N PHE A 135 -8.95 2.51 -19.53
CA PHE A 135 -7.80 1.64 -19.82
C PHE A 135 -7.09 1.98 -21.14
N ASN A 136 -7.31 3.18 -21.69
CA ASN A 136 -6.72 3.61 -22.95
C ASN A 136 -5.19 3.81 -22.92
N GLY A 137 -4.54 3.55 -21.77
CA GLY A 137 -3.08 3.59 -21.61
C GLY A 137 -2.48 5.00 -21.64
N VAL A 138 -3.31 6.05 -21.71
CA VAL A 138 -2.85 7.43 -21.67
C VAL A 138 -2.40 7.76 -20.24
N LYS A 139 -1.20 8.33 -20.13
CA LYS A 139 -0.70 8.82 -18.84
C LYS A 139 -1.53 10.02 -18.41
N ARG A 140 -2.25 9.87 -17.29
CA ARG A 140 -3.05 10.93 -16.67
C ARG A 140 -2.23 11.62 -15.57
N THR A 141 -2.41 12.93 -15.41
CA THR A 141 -1.94 13.65 -14.22
C THR A 141 -3.06 13.66 -13.20
N ILE A 142 -2.80 13.13 -12.00
CA ILE A 142 -3.80 13.00 -10.95
C ILE A 142 -3.50 13.99 -9.84
N ILE A 143 -4.49 14.80 -9.49
CA ILE A 143 -4.48 15.70 -8.33
C ILE A 143 -5.33 15.08 -7.23
N ASN A 144 -4.77 15.03 -6.02
CA ASN A 144 -5.43 14.44 -4.87
C ASN A 144 -6.06 15.52 -3.99
N TYR A 145 -7.35 15.36 -3.66
CA TYR A 145 -8.10 16.26 -2.81
C TYR A 145 -8.64 15.54 -1.58
N MET A 146 -8.28 16.04 -0.41
CA MET A 146 -8.78 15.53 0.88
C MET A 146 -10.19 16.02 1.12
N VAL A 147 -11.13 15.11 1.39
CA VAL A 147 -12.52 15.46 1.66
C VAL A 147 -12.67 15.91 3.12
N ASN A 148 -13.34 17.03 3.32
CA ASN A 148 -13.81 17.48 4.62
C ASN A 148 -15.21 16.92 4.88
N LYS A 149 -15.28 15.71 5.44
CA LYS A 149 -16.56 15.02 5.65
C LYS A 149 -17.52 15.76 6.59
N ASP A 150 -17.00 16.57 7.52
CA ASP A 150 -17.82 17.35 8.46
C ASP A 150 -18.62 18.46 7.76
N ALA A 151 -18.25 18.81 6.52
CA ALA A 151 -18.97 19.74 5.67
C ALA A 151 -19.98 19.05 4.74
N LEU A 152 -20.06 17.71 4.75
CA LEU A 152 -21.04 16.96 3.98
C LEU A 152 -22.25 16.64 4.85
N GLU A 153 -23.44 16.73 4.26
CA GLU A 153 -24.65 16.27 4.94
C GLU A 153 -24.63 14.72 5.04
N PRO A 154 -25.00 14.14 6.20
CA PRO A 154 -25.08 12.70 6.35
C PRO A 154 -26.07 12.07 5.35
N TYR A 155 -25.76 10.87 4.86
CA TYR A 155 -26.67 10.06 4.06
C TYR A 155 -26.76 8.67 4.66
N GLU A 156 -27.85 8.40 5.37
CA GLU A 156 -28.09 7.12 6.03
C GLU A 156 -28.86 6.19 5.11
N VAL A 157 -28.38 4.94 5.01
CA VAL A 157 -28.98 3.92 4.17
C VAL A 157 -29.37 2.73 5.04
N PRO A 158 -30.65 2.33 5.07
CA PRO A 158 -31.08 1.20 5.88
C PRO A 158 -30.48 -0.12 5.38
N ASP A 159 -30.34 -1.09 6.28
CA ASP A 159 -29.88 -2.45 5.99
C ASP A 159 -28.45 -2.52 5.39
N THR A 160 -27.59 -1.57 5.76
CA THR A 160 -26.18 -1.50 5.30
C THR A 160 -25.16 -1.81 6.38
N GLU A 161 -25.58 -2.26 7.56
CA GLU A 161 -24.69 -2.53 8.70
C GLU A 161 -23.63 -3.58 8.36
N THR A 162 -24.01 -4.67 7.68
CA THR A 162 -23.06 -5.67 7.19
C THR A 162 -22.06 -5.05 6.21
N LEU A 163 -22.53 -4.25 5.25
CA LEU A 163 -21.66 -3.60 4.28
C LEU A 163 -20.65 -2.67 4.95
N GLN A 164 -21.11 -1.84 5.90
CA GLN A 164 -20.25 -0.93 6.65
C GLN A 164 -19.22 -1.71 7.47
N ALA A 165 -19.59 -2.82 8.11
CA ALA A 165 -18.67 -3.68 8.84
C ALA A 165 -17.59 -4.30 7.92
N LEU A 166 -18.00 -4.79 6.75
CA LEU A 166 -17.09 -5.34 5.74
C LEU A 166 -16.11 -4.28 5.22
N LEU A 167 -16.60 -3.10 4.86
CA LEU A 167 -15.74 -2.00 4.41
C LEU A 167 -14.81 -1.51 5.52
N SER A 168 -15.29 -1.42 6.76
CA SER A 168 -14.46 -1.04 7.91
C SER A 168 -13.34 -2.05 8.16
N SER A 169 -13.54 -3.33 7.86
CA SER A 169 -12.50 -4.35 7.97
C SER A 169 -11.28 -4.08 7.08
N TYR A 170 -11.44 -3.39 5.94
CA TYR A 170 -10.30 -2.92 5.14
C TYR A 170 -9.55 -1.79 5.84
N LEU A 171 -10.28 -0.90 6.52
CA LEU A 171 -9.74 0.31 7.15
C LEU A 171 -9.00 0.01 8.46
N ASP A 172 -9.35 -1.11 9.11
CA ASP A 172 -8.68 -1.60 10.32
C ASP A 172 -7.31 -2.23 10.04
N LEU A 173 -7.02 -2.56 8.78
CA LEU A 173 -5.74 -3.16 8.41
C LEU A 173 -4.62 -2.09 8.36
N PRO A 174 -3.43 -2.40 8.92
CA PRO A 174 -2.32 -1.47 8.89
C PRO A 174 -1.87 -1.24 7.45
N ASP A 175 -1.82 0.04 7.07
CA ASP A 175 -1.27 0.51 5.79
C ASP A 175 -2.02 0.01 4.56
N VAL A 176 -3.28 -0.38 4.74
CA VAL A 176 -4.22 -0.72 3.67
C VAL A 176 -5.17 0.45 3.43
N GLU A 177 -5.38 0.75 2.16
CA GLU A 177 -6.39 1.71 1.70
C GLU A 177 -7.41 0.95 0.87
N TYR A 178 -8.70 1.22 1.07
CA TYR A 178 -9.75 0.73 0.19
C TYR A 178 -10.05 1.78 -0.86
N SER A 179 -10.11 1.38 -2.13
CA SER A 179 -10.31 2.32 -3.23
C SER A 179 -11.43 1.86 -4.13
N VAL A 180 -12.28 2.79 -4.54
CA VAL A 180 -13.28 2.59 -5.58
C VAL A 180 -13.05 3.56 -6.73
N MET A 181 -13.49 3.16 -7.92
CA MET A 181 -13.36 3.95 -9.14
C MET A 181 -14.75 4.44 -9.54
N PRO A 182 -15.18 5.63 -9.10
CA PRO A 182 -16.46 6.19 -9.53
C PRO A 182 -16.46 6.40 -11.05
N LEU A 183 -17.64 6.32 -11.68
CA LEU A 183 -17.87 6.60 -13.11
C LEU A 183 -18.87 7.75 -13.27
N GLY A 184 -18.51 8.76 -14.07
CA GLY A 184 -19.34 9.93 -14.33
C GLY A 184 -19.32 10.99 -13.23
N TRP A 185 -18.35 10.93 -12.31
CA TRP A 185 -18.11 11.97 -11.32
C TRP A 185 -17.23 13.08 -11.90
N LEU A 186 -17.65 14.33 -11.69
CA LEU A 186 -16.87 15.51 -12.00
C LEU A 186 -16.54 16.24 -10.70
N PHE A 187 -15.32 16.76 -10.61
CA PHE A 187 -14.88 17.54 -9.47
C PHE A 187 -15.44 18.97 -9.54
N ASP A 188 -16.69 19.12 -9.10
CA ASP A 188 -17.41 20.40 -9.02
C ASP A 188 -18.16 20.54 -7.68
N GLU A 189 -18.89 21.66 -7.51
CA GLU A 189 -19.65 21.92 -6.28
C GLU A 189 -20.81 20.92 -6.08
N ASN A 190 -21.33 20.31 -7.14
CA ASN A 190 -22.44 19.37 -7.04
C ASN A 190 -22.02 18.03 -6.47
N LEU A 191 -20.74 17.67 -6.61
CA LEU A 191 -20.21 16.40 -6.11
C LEU A 191 -20.43 16.23 -4.60
N ARG A 192 -20.49 17.30 -3.81
CA ARG A 192 -20.80 17.23 -2.38
C ARG A 192 -22.20 16.66 -2.07
N TYR A 193 -23.11 16.69 -3.04
CA TYR A 193 -24.45 16.13 -2.93
C TYR A 193 -24.55 14.70 -3.47
N SER A 194 -23.44 14.11 -3.91
CA SER A 194 -23.35 12.68 -4.27
C SER A 194 -23.80 11.81 -3.11
N GLU A 195 -24.78 10.95 -3.38
CA GLU A 195 -25.28 9.97 -2.41
C GLU A 195 -24.17 9.02 -2.00
N ALA A 196 -23.34 8.57 -2.95
CA ALA A 196 -22.24 7.67 -2.64
C ALA A 196 -21.15 8.33 -1.80
N LEU A 197 -20.74 9.56 -2.16
CA LEU A 197 -19.74 10.29 -1.38
C LEU A 197 -20.22 10.52 0.05
N ARG A 198 -21.48 10.96 0.23
CA ARG A 198 -22.09 11.19 1.54
C ARG A 198 -22.25 9.90 2.34
N PHE A 199 -22.62 8.79 1.69
CA PHE A 199 -22.72 7.48 2.32
C PHE A 199 -21.38 7.04 2.91
N PHE A 200 -20.30 7.05 2.11
CA PHE A 200 -18.96 6.70 2.62
C PHE A 200 -18.49 7.68 3.70
N ALA A 201 -18.75 8.99 3.54
CA ALA A 201 -18.41 10.00 4.52
C ALA A 201 -19.07 9.77 5.90
N GLY A 202 -20.21 9.08 5.94
CA GLY A 202 -20.93 8.77 7.17
C GLY A 202 -20.14 7.90 8.15
N PHE A 203 -19.28 6.99 7.66
CA PHE A 203 -18.57 6.03 8.52
C PHE A 203 -17.06 5.94 8.25
N VAL A 204 -16.58 6.32 7.06
CA VAL A 204 -15.14 6.29 6.75
C VAL A 204 -14.42 7.45 7.46
N PRO A 205 -13.30 7.19 8.17
CA PRO A 205 -12.56 8.25 8.86
C PRO A 205 -11.95 9.28 7.90
N HIS A 206 -11.29 8.82 6.84
CA HIS A 206 -10.57 9.66 5.88
C HIS A 206 -10.90 9.30 4.45
N LEU A 207 -11.24 10.31 3.65
CA LEU A 207 -11.57 10.20 2.24
C LEU A 207 -10.67 11.11 1.40
N MET A 208 -10.24 10.61 0.25
CA MET A 208 -9.45 11.35 -0.73
C MET A 208 -9.96 11.08 -2.15
N LEU A 209 -10.12 12.14 -2.94
CA LEU A 209 -10.46 12.06 -4.35
C LEU A 209 -9.19 12.15 -5.18
N GLY A 210 -9.00 11.22 -6.12
CA GLY A 210 -8.06 11.36 -7.22
C GLY A 210 -8.77 11.92 -8.44
N VAL A 211 -8.38 13.11 -8.87
CA VAL A 211 -9.01 13.86 -9.96
C VAL A 211 -8.04 13.98 -11.10
N ASP A 212 -8.50 13.63 -12.30
CA ASP A 212 -7.76 13.85 -13.54
C ASP A 212 -7.66 15.37 -13.82
N GLU A 213 -6.43 15.88 -13.90
CA GLU A 213 -6.16 17.32 -14.03
C GLU A 213 -6.77 17.93 -15.31
N ASP A 214 -6.74 17.18 -16.41
CA ASP A 214 -7.13 17.66 -17.73
C ASP A 214 -8.66 17.72 -17.90
N THR A 215 -9.37 16.74 -17.31
CA THR A 215 -10.81 16.55 -17.51
C THR A 215 -11.66 16.98 -16.32
N GLY A 216 -11.06 17.07 -15.13
CA GLY A 216 -11.78 17.22 -13.86
C GLY A 216 -12.58 15.98 -13.46
N GLU A 217 -12.40 14.84 -14.15
CA GLU A 217 -13.05 13.59 -13.81
C GLU A 217 -12.50 13.07 -12.47
N VAL A 218 -13.39 12.68 -11.55
CA VAL A 218 -12.96 11.91 -10.38
C VAL A 218 -12.79 10.47 -10.82
N ILE A 219 -11.54 9.99 -10.78
CA ILE A 219 -11.20 8.64 -11.23
C ILE A 219 -10.99 7.67 -10.08
N LEU A 220 -10.81 8.19 -8.87
CA LEU A 220 -10.50 7.42 -7.68
C LEU A 220 -11.15 8.05 -6.45
N LEU A 221 -11.77 7.23 -5.62
CA LEU A 221 -12.14 7.57 -4.25
C LEU A 221 -11.40 6.60 -3.33
N GLN A 222 -10.48 7.13 -2.53
CA GLN A 222 -9.71 6.35 -1.55
C GLN A 222 -10.29 6.55 -0.15
N MET A 223 -10.32 5.47 0.60
CA MET A 223 -10.84 5.35 1.96
C MET A 223 -9.73 4.78 2.85
N SER A 224 -9.49 5.41 3.99
CA SER A 224 -8.47 4.95 4.93
C SER A 224 -8.91 5.15 6.38
N GLY A 225 -8.46 4.22 7.23
CA GLY A 225 -8.54 4.36 8.69
C GLY A 225 -7.53 5.37 9.25
N LYS A 226 -6.49 5.72 8.48
CA LYS A 226 -5.47 6.73 8.83
C LYS A 226 -5.57 7.94 7.92
N GLU A 227 -5.17 9.10 8.42
CA GLU A 227 -5.13 10.30 7.57
C GLU A 227 -4.09 10.12 6.47
N PHE A 228 -4.49 10.38 5.22
CA PHE A 228 -3.57 10.31 4.08
C PHE A 228 -2.42 11.28 4.28
N ALA A 229 -1.20 10.77 4.15
CA ALA A 229 0.01 11.54 4.23
C ALA A 229 0.81 11.42 2.93
N ARG A 230 1.21 12.57 2.39
CA ARG A 230 2.20 12.59 1.31
C ARG A 230 3.56 12.28 1.92
N LYS A 231 4.05 11.08 1.67
CA LYS A 231 5.42 10.71 2.03
C LYS A 231 6.39 11.52 1.17
N VAL A 232 7.09 12.45 1.80
CA VAL A 232 8.29 13.05 1.25
C VAL A 232 9.42 12.12 1.67
N LEU A 233 9.89 11.34 0.71
CA LEU A 233 11.15 10.62 0.87
C LEU A 233 12.21 11.69 1.03
N LEU A 234 12.74 11.80 2.24
CA LEU A 234 14.00 12.50 2.41
C LEU A 234 15.00 11.69 1.59
N ASN A 235 15.83 12.37 0.78
CA ASN A 235 16.94 11.74 0.09
C ASN A 235 17.99 11.29 1.13
N SER A 236 17.63 10.36 2.03
CA SER A 236 18.57 9.47 2.68
C SER A 236 19.13 8.63 1.56
N ALA A 237 20.33 9.00 1.11
CA ALA A 237 20.90 8.45 -0.10
C ALA A 237 20.92 6.93 0.03
N ARG A 238 20.38 6.23 -0.97
CA ARG A 238 20.33 4.78 -1.03
C ARG A 238 21.77 4.27 -0.92
N PRO A 239 22.19 3.71 0.23
CA PRO A 239 23.54 3.23 0.35
C PRO A 239 23.72 2.08 -0.63
N GLN A 240 24.77 2.14 -1.43
CA GLN A 240 25.12 1.02 -2.31
C GLN A 240 25.66 -0.16 -1.50
N PRO A 241 25.54 -1.41 -1.99
CA PRO A 241 26.08 -2.59 -1.31
C PRO A 241 27.57 -2.41 -0.98
N PRO A 242 28.04 -2.87 0.20
CA PRO A 242 29.46 -2.79 0.54
C PRO A 242 30.34 -3.46 -0.49
N ARG A 243 31.53 -2.89 -0.71
CA ARG A 243 32.50 -3.37 -1.71
C ARG A 243 33.87 -3.52 -1.09
N ARG A 244 34.45 -4.71 -1.21
CA ARG A 244 35.85 -4.97 -0.86
C ARG A 244 36.79 -4.57 -2.00
N LYS A 245 37.92 -3.93 -1.66
CA LYS A 245 39.05 -3.69 -2.56
C LYS A 245 40.33 -3.82 -1.76
N ASP A 246 41.21 -4.73 -2.18
CA ASP A 246 42.43 -5.06 -1.45
C ASP A 246 42.09 -5.43 0.01
N SER A 247 42.76 -4.84 1.00
CA SER A 247 42.47 -5.08 2.42
C SER A 247 41.32 -4.25 3.00
N HIS A 248 40.65 -3.43 2.18
CA HIS A 248 39.65 -2.48 2.69
C HIS A 248 38.23 -2.86 2.29
N LEU A 249 37.30 -2.71 3.23
CA LEU A 249 35.86 -2.72 2.97
C LEU A 249 35.33 -1.29 2.90
N TYR A 250 34.67 -0.96 1.79
CA TYR A 250 33.96 0.31 1.64
C TYR A 250 32.48 0.11 1.94
N VAL A 251 31.95 0.97 2.82
CA VAL A 251 30.53 0.99 3.20
C VAL A 251 29.97 2.36 2.84
N ASP A 252 29.04 2.41 1.88
CA ASP A 252 28.27 3.61 1.58
C ASP A 252 27.28 3.84 2.72
N MET A 253 27.36 4.98 3.40
CA MET A 253 26.46 5.36 4.49
C MET A 253 25.36 6.30 4.02
N GLY A 254 25.28 6.51 2.70
CA GLY A 254 24.46 7.54 2.11
C GLY A 254 25.00 8.96 2.40
N TYR A 255 24.26 9.98 1.97
CA TYR A 255 24.63 11.39 2.09
C TYR A 255 26.05 11.73 1.61
N ARG A 256 26.56 10.98 0.63
CA ARG A 256 27.92 11.11 0.12
C ARG A 256 28.98 10.83 1.20
N VAL A 257 28.69 9.97 2.16
CA VAL A 257 29.63 9.52 3.19
C VAL A 257 29.97 8.06 2.94
N VAL A 258 31.27 7.76 2.89
CA VAL A 258 31.78 6.40 2.73
C VAL A 258 32.74 6.11 3.88
N TYR A 259 32.54 4.99 4.59
CA TYR A 259 33.58 4.47 5.47
C TYR A 259 34.53 3.58 4.66
N ALA A 260 35.83 3.79 4.85
CA ALA A 260 36.85 2.80 4.55
C ALA A 260 37.27 2.12 5.86
N ILE A 261 37.20 0.79 5.88
CA ILE A 261 37.51 -0.04 7.03
C ILE A 261 38.66 -0.95 6.60
N ASP A 262 39.82 -0.87 7.27
CA ASP A 262 40.91 -1.80 7.02
C ASP A 262 40.61 -3.13 7.72
N LEU A 263 40.63 -4.21 6.96
CA LEU A 263 40.41 -5.57 7.43
C LEU A 263 41.73 -6.25 7.83
N SER A 264 42.89 -5.63 7.54
CA SER A 264 44.21 -6.20 7.83
C SER A 264 44.40 -6.43 9.33
N GLY A 265 44.50 -7.69 9.73
CA GLY A 265 44.68 -8.05 11.15
C GLY A 265 43.47 -7.77 12.04
N GLN A 266 42.32 -7.45 11.46
CA GLN A 266 41.06 -7.27 12.20
C GLN A 266 40.50 -8.63 12.63
N TYR A 267 40.15 -8.75 13.92
CA TYR A 267 39.41 -9.90 14.43
C TYR A 267 37.90 -9.64 14.33
N PRO A 268 37.05 -10.68 14.31
CA PRO A 268 35.60 -10.53 14.37
C PRO A 268 35.19 -9.60 15.51
N VAL A 269 34.25 -8.70 15.22
CA VAL A 269 33.80 -7.66 16.14
C VAL A 269 32.34 -7.86 16.52
N SER A 270 31.99 -7.50 17.75
CA SER A 270 30.62 -7.51 18.24
C SER A 270 29.93 -6.15 18.15
N ASN A 271 30.72 -5.07 17.96
CA ASN A 271 30.20 -3.71 17.81
C ASN A 271 31.16 -2.84 16.97
N TRP A 272 30.63 -1.72 16.49
CA TRP A 272 31.35 -0.77 15.64
C TRP A 272 32.60 -0.16 16.29
N GLN A 273 32.60 -0.01 17.61
CA GLN A 273 33.71 0.62 18.35
C GLN A 273 34.96 -0.27 18.36
N GLU A 274 34.81 -1.58 18.21
CA GLU A 274 35.91 -2.57 18.17
C GLU A 274 36.71 -2.58 16.87
N LEU A 275 36.28 -1.84 15.84
CA LEU A 275 37.03 -1.72 14.58
C LEU A 275 38.33 -0.94 14.79
N THR A 276 39.45 -1.58 14.45
CA THR A 276 40.83 -1.13 14.68
C THR A 276 41.16 0.11 13.87
N GLU A 277 40.78 0.11 12.59
CA GLU A 277 41.02 1.23 11.69
C GLU A 277 39.80 1.46 10.78
N LYS A 278 39.13 2.60 10.99
CA LYS A 278 37.99 3.06 10.20
C LYS A 278 38.06 4.57 10.02
N GLN A 279 37.80 5.04 8.81
CA GLN A 279 37.77 6.48 8.50
C GLN A 279 36.62 6.78 7.54
N ALA A 280 35.90 7.87 7.83
CA ALA A 280 34.84 8.38 6.96
C ALA A 280 35.42 9.35 5.92
N TYR A 281 34.86 9.35 4.72
CA TYR A 281 35.25 10.18 3.59
C TYR A 281 34.03 10.76 2.88
N TRP A 282 34.22 11.93 2.25
CA TRP A 282 33.22 12.52 1.37
C TRP A 282 33.31 11.92 -0.05
N LEU A 283 32.19 11.43 -0.56
CA LEU A 283 31.98 11.08 -1.96
C LEU A 283 31.73 12.37 -2.76
N LYS A 284 32.42 12.54 -3.89
CA LYS A 284 32.21 13.72 -4.76
C LYS A 284 30.86 13.61 -5.48
N GLU A 285 30.24 14.74 -5.80
CA GLU A 285 28.85 14.81 -6.31
C GLU A 285 28.63 14.04 -7.61
N SER A 286 29.68 13.93 -8.43
CA SER A 286 29.69 13.21 -9.70
C SER A 286 30.41 11.86 -9.63
N MET A 287 30.89 11.44 -8.46
CA MET A 287 31.64 10.19 -8.30
C MET A 287 30.69 9.04 -8.01
N ASN A 288 30.79 7.97 -8.81
CA ASN A 288 30.12 6.71 -8.52
C ASN A 288 30.80 6.03 -7.32
N PHE A 289 30.03 5.46 -6.40
CA PHE A 289 30.56 4.71 -5.26
C PHE A 289 31.49 3.56 -5.68
N ASN A 290 31.22 2.90 -6.80
CA ASN A 290 32.07 1.83 -7.33
C ASN A 290 33.48 2.31 -7.73
N ASP A 291 33.62 3.61 -8.01
CA ASP A 291 34.88 4.25 -8.38
C ASP A 291 35.59 4.88 -7.18
N PHE A 292 34.99 4.84 -5.98
CA PHE A 292 35.55 5.44 -4.78
C PHE A 292 36.92 4.84 -4.40
N ASN A 293 37.86 5.70 -4.01
CA ASN A 293 39.17 5.32 -3.45
C ASN A 293 39.56 6.28 -2.31
N HIS A 294 39.72 5.73 -1.11
CA HIS A 294 40.04 6.47 0.11
C HIS A 294 41.39 7.19 0.07
N GLU A 295 42.35 6.71 -0.73
CA GLU A 295 43.67 7.34 -0.90
C GLU A 295 43.60 8.73 -1.54
N THR A 296 42.53 9.00 -2.29
CA THR A 296 42.34 10.27 -3.03
C THR A 296 41.11 11.06 -2.56
N ALA A 297 40.33 10.49 -1.66
CA ALA A 297 39.11 11.08 -1.15
C ALA A 297 39.41 12.06 0.01
N GLU A 298 38.55 13.04 0.17
CA GLU A 298 38.65 13.99 1.28
C GLU A 298 38.11 13.33 2.55
N PRO A 299 38.91 13.17 3.62
CA PRO A 299 38.44 12.58 4.86
C PRO A 299 37.43 13.53 5.53
N VAL A 300 36.40 12.95 6.15
CA VAL A 300 35.48 13.70 7.00
C VAL A 300 36.26 14.20 8.24
N PRO A 301 36.19 15.50 8.57
CA PRO A 301 36.82 16.03 9.76
C PRO A 301 36.37 15.33 11.05
N ALA A 302 37.31 15.05 11.95
CA ALA A 302 37.07 14.27 13.19
C ALA A 302 36.05 14.91 14.15
N ASN A 303 35.72 16.19 13.98
CA ASN A 303 34.71 16.90 14.77
C ASN A 303 33.28 16.74 14.24
N ILE A 304 33.09 15.99 13.14
CA ILE A 304 31.78 15.66 12.59
C ILE A 304 31.43 14.23 13.05
N GLY A 305 30.43 14.13 13.92
CA GLY A 305 29.87 12.85 14.35
C GLY A 305 28.69 12.46 13.46
N PHE A 306 28.59 11.17 13.16
CA PHE A 306 27.43 10.59 12.51
C PHE A 306 26.63 9.77 13.53
N PHE A 307 25.30 9.89 13.46
CA PHE A 307 24.39 9.10 14.27
C PHE A 307 23.70 8.09 13.36
N TYR A 308 23.85 6.82 13.70
CA TYR A 308 23.22 5.71 12.99
C TYR A 308 22.32 4.98 13.98
N ASP A 309 21.21 4.44 13.49
CA ASP A 309 20.40 3.53 14.29
C ASP A 309 21.15 2.22 14.57
N GLN A 310 20.75 1.55 15.65
CA GLN A 310 21.44 0.35 16.13
C GLN A 310 21.37 -0.81 15.12
N ASP A 311 20.29 -0.91 14.35
CA ASP A 311 20.10 -1.99 13.37
C ASP A 311 21.03 -1.82 12.17
N SER A 312 21.18 -0.59 11.66
CA SER A 312 22.12 -0.26 10.59
C SER A 312 23.56 -0.59 10.99
N ILE A 313 23.95 -0.25 12.22
CA ILE A 313 25.27 -0.59 12.75
C ILE A 313 25.46 -2.10 12.84
N GLN A 314 24.46 -2.83 13.34
CA GLN A 314 24.55 -4.28 13.46
C GLN A 314 24.70 -4.96 12.09
N SER A 315 23.94 -4.52 11.09
CA SER A 315 24.03 -5.04 9.71
C SER A 315 25.43 -4.85 9.12
N ILE A 316 26.06 -3.70 9.37
CA ILE A 316 27.43 -3.44 8.90
C ILE A 316 28.44 -4.32 9.65
N VAL A 317 28.28 -4.49 10.96
CA VAL A 317 29.12 -5.39 11.77
C VAL A 317 29.03 -6.84 11.26
N ASP A 318 27.82 -7.33 11.00
CA ASP A 318 27.60 -8.68 10.48
C ASP A 318 28.28 -8.85 9.11
N ARG A 319 28.20 -7.84 8.24
CA ARG A 319 28.88 -7.86 6.95
C ARG A 319 30.40 -7.85 7.09
N ILE A 320 30.97 -7.06 8.01
CA ILE A 320 32.42 -7.06 8.25
C ILE A 320 32.87 -8.44 8.69
N ASN A 321 32.14 -9.07 9.62
CA ASN A 321 32.47 -10.42 10.10
C ASN A 321 32.41 -11.45 8.97
N GLN A 322 31.41 -11.37 8.09
CA GLN A 322 31.32 -12.22 6.89
C GLN A 322 32.55 -12.07 5.99
N GLU A 323 32.99 -10.84 5.69
CA GLU A 323 34.18 -10.61 4.85
C GLU A 323 35.48 -11.10 5.53
N LEU A 324 35.57 -11.02 6.86
CA LEU A 324 36.71 -11.56 7.63
C LEU A 324 36.75 -13.08 7.60
N GLU A 325 35.60 -13.75 7.62
CA GLU A 325 35.50 -15.20 7.45
C GLU A 325 35.95 -15.61 6.03
N ASP A 326 35.45 -14.93 5.00
CA ASP A 326 35.82 -15.19 3.60
C ASP A 326 37.33 -15.04 3.33
N ILE A 327 38.00 -14.08 3.99
CA ILE A 327 39.47 -13.91 3.90
C ILE A 327 40.19 -15.11 4.52
N ARG A 328 39.75 -15.58 5.68
CA ARG A 328 40.38 -16.71 6.40
C ARG A 328 40.24 -18.03 5.67
N GLU A 329 39.20 -18.19 4.87
CA GLU A 329 39.01 -19.38 4.04
C GLU A 329 39.90 -19.39 2.78
N GLN A 330 40.46 -18.24 2.40
CA GLN A 330 41.30 -18.08 1.20
C GLN A 330 42.80 -18.20 1.47
N ASP A 331 43.24 -18.06 2.74
CA ASP A 331 44.64 -18.17 3.19
C ASP A 331 45.02 -19.59 3.66
#